data_AF-A0A3N9WD18-F1
#
_entry.id   AF-A0A3N9WD18-F1
#
_cell.length_a   1.000
_cell.length_b   1.000
_cell.length_c   1.000
_cell.angle_alpha   90.00
_cell.angle_beta   90.00
_cell.angle_gamma   90.00
#
_symmetry.space_group_name_H-M   'P 1'
#
loop_
_entity.id
_entity.type
_entity.pdbx_description
1 polymer ?
#
loop_
_entity_poly.entity_id
_entity_poly.type
_entity_poly.pdbx_seq_one_letter_code
_entity_poly.pdbx_strand_id
1 'polypeptide(L)'
;MPHLPQTDRSGKPIGPDALGSTTAPLLESPYCRRCRRGVSIRINGLGVVTYQHANKRGDNGDHDPEPVPVTEIPDPIIECDFCSAPDAAWIYRCANQFSEHRRVTTRVVSVSDYRSRHAAARVRRTDTEHAVTQAWGERWPACHGCADLIEARDLYGLIRRVVDALPAKLTRGKHLVRVRGELHATYSEVFDTLAPGRGRIIPGHPLGIWPGTETTS
;
A
#
# COMPACT_ATOMS: atom_id res chain seq x y z
N MET A 1 12.00 53.47 -12.13
CA MET A 1 11.03 52.78 -11.25
C MET A 1 9.89 52.27 -12.11
N PRO A 2 9.43 51.01 -12.00
CA PRO A 2 10.04 49.87 -11.30
C PRO A 2 10.06 48.55 -12.09
N HIS A 3 11.05 47.72 -11.75
CA HIS A 3 11.02 46.28 -11.94
C HIS A 3 9.98 45.66 -10.99
N LEU A 4 9.16 44.74 -11.49
CA LEU A 4 8.26 43.95 -10.65
C LEU A 4 9.08 42.87 -9.90
N PRO A 5 8.92 42.75 -8.56
CA PRO A 5 9.60 41.73 -7.78
C PRO A 5 8.95 40.36 -7.97
N GLN A 6 9.78 39.34 -8.20
CA GLN A 6 9.38 37.94 -7.98
C GLN A 6 9.07 37.76 -6.49
N THR A 7 7.86 37.29 -6.20
CA THR A 7 7.45 36.94 -4.85
C THR A 7 8.06 35.59 -4.49
N ASP A 8 9.12 35.67 -3.70
CA ASP A 8 9.71 34.58 -2.96
C ASP A 8 8.69 34.09 -1.93
N ARG A 9 7.98 32.99 -2.21
CA ARG A 9 7.12 32.32 -1.22
C ARG A 9 8.01 31.47 -0.31
N SER A 10 8.73 32.17 0.56
CA SER A 10 9.45 31.60 1.69
C SER A 10 8.43 30.97 2.64
N GLY A 11 8.32 29.64 2.59
CA GLY A 11 7.57 28.84 3.56
C GLY A 11 8.29 28.86 4.90
N LYS A 12 7.64 29.45 5.89
CA LYS A 12 8.08 29.60 7.28
C LYS A 12 8.63 28.28 7.86
N PRO A 13 9.80 28.26 8.53
CA PRO A 13 10.27 27.07 9.21
C PRO A 13 9.37 26.76 10.40
N ILE A 14 8.75 25.59 10.39
CA ILE A 14 8.02 25.04 11.54
C ILE A 14 9.08 24.59 12.56
N GLY A 15 9.02 25.17 13.76
CA GLY A 15 9.95 24.89 14.84
C GLY A 15 9.87 23.44 15.34
N PRO A 16 10.95 22.94 15.98
CA PRO A 16 11.12 21.53 16.33
C PRO A 16 10.20 21.00 17.46
N ASP A 17 9.29 21.82 18.00
CA ASP A 17 8.39 21.44 19.10
C ASP A 17 7.00 20.93 18.66
N ALA A 18 6.81 20.64 17.37
CA ALA A 18 5.61 19.98 16.86
C ALA A 18 5.75 18.44 16.78
N LEU A 19 6.66 17.84 17.55
CA LEU A 19 6.73 16.39 17.80
C LEU A 19 5.64 15.96 18.82
N GLY A 20 4.40 16.35 18.55
CA GLY A 20 3.24 15.69 19.13
C GLY A 20 2.89 14.53 18.22
N SER A 21 3.08 13.30 18.71
CA SER A 21 2.62 12.04 18.11
C SER A 21 1.20 12.17 17.56
N THR A 22 1.07 12.58 16.31
CA THR A 22 -0.20 12.60 15.60
C THR A 22 -0.23 11.33 14.77
N THR A 23 -0.38 10.21 15.47
CA THR A 23 -0.91 8.97 14.93
C THR A 23 -2.40 9.21 14.68
N ALA A 24 -2.76 10.13 13.78
CA ALA A 24 -4.12 10.20 13.31
C ALA A 24 -4.37 8.88 12.55
N PRO A 25 -5.34 8.05 12.96
CA PRO A 25 -5.64 6.83 12.22
C PRO A 25 -6.04 7.25 10.80
N LEU A 26 -5.25 6.78 9.82
CA LEU A 26 -5.58 6.90 8.42
C LEU A 26 -6.74 5.93 8.16
N LEU A 27 -7.94 6.39 8.49
CA LEU A 27 -9.18 5.62 8.40
C LEU A 27 -9.47 5.19 6.94
N GLU A 28 -8.93 5.94 5.97
CA GLU A 28 -9.23 5.82 4.55
C GLU A 28 -7.99 6.03 3.69
N SER A 29 -7.75 5.09 2.77
CA SER A 29 -6.72 5.22 1.76
C SER A 29 -7.11 6.31 0.76
N PRO A 30 -6.25 7.32 0.50
CA PRO A 30 -6.57 8.39 -0.42
C PRO A 30 -6.62 7.89 -1.86
N TYR A 31 -7.30 8.64 -2.71
CA TYR A 31 -7.40 8.41 -4.15
C TYR A 31 -6.76 9.56 -4.91
N CYS A 32 -6.25 9.30 -6.10
CA CYS A 32 -5.74 10.36 -6.94
C CYS A 32 -6.87 11.06 -7.71
N ARG A 33 -6.92 12.40 -7.64
CA ARG A 33 -7.87 13.23 -8.40
C ARG A 33 -7.79 13.03 -9.91
N ARG A 34 -6.60 12.80 -10.47
CA ARG A 34 -6.40 12.66 -11.93
C ARG A 34 -6.82 11.29 -12.46
N CYS A 35 -6.25 10.21 -11.91
CA CYS A 35 -6.50 8.85 -12.41
C CYS A 35 -7.64 8.12 -11.69
N ARG A 36 -8.22 8.71 -10.64
CA ARG A 36 -9.34 8.18 -9.85
C ARG A 36 -9.06 6.84 -9.15
N ARG A 37 -7.78 6.45 -9.00
CA ARG A 37 -7.35 5.20 -8.36
C ARG A 37 -6.80 5.44 -6.96
N GLY A 38 -6.84 4.41 -6.12
CA GLY A 38 -6.23 4.44 -4.78
C GLY A 38 -4.72 4.69 -4.83
N VAL A 39 -4.21 5.47 -3.88
CA VAL A 39 -2.78 5.76 -3.72
C VAL A 39 -2.29 5.27 -2.37
N SER A 40 -1.07 4.72 -2.34
CA SER A 40 -0.43 4.22 -1.14
C SER A 40 0.29 5.34 -0.40
N ILE A 41 0.22 5.31 0.93
CA ILE A 41 0.90 6.24 1.81
C ILE A 41 2.24 5.64 2.26
N ARG A 42 3.31 6.41 2.11
CA ARG A 42 4.68 6.04 2.47
C ARG A 42 5.29 7.06 3.40
N ILE A 43 5.75 6.62 4.55
CA ILE A 43 6.35 7.45 5.60
C ILE A 43 7.83 7.08 5.71
N ASN A 44 8.74 8.02 5.48
CA ASN A 44 10.17 7.74 5.61
C ASN A 44 10.64 7.82 7.09
N GLY A 45 11.91 7.48 7.34
CA GLY A 45 12.50 7.56 8.69
C GLY A 45 12.56 8.96 9.32
N LEU A 46 12.22 10.02 8.57
CA LEU A 46 12.09 11.40 9.07
C LEU A 46 10.62 11.80 9.31
N GLY A 47 9.67 10.87 9.15
CA GLY A 47 8.24 11.14 9.27
C GLY A 47 7.63 11.84 8.05
N VAL A 48 8.38 12.03 6.96
CA VAL A 48 7.86 12.66 5.74
C VAL A 48 6.92 11.70 5.03
N VAL A 49 5.68 12.16 4.81
CA VAL A 49 4.65 11.45 4.07
C VAL A 49 4.80 11.69 2.58
N THR A 50 4.80 10.61 1.81
CA THR A 50 4.79 10.60 0.35
C THR A 50 3.66 9.72 -0.14
N TYR A 51 3.08 10.08 -1.28
CA TYR A 51 2.02 9.31 -1.91
C TYR A 51 2.56 8.67 -3.18
N GLN A 52 2.15 7.43 -3.45
CA GLN A 52 2.56 6.72 -4.66
C GLN A 52 1.38 5.93 -5.24
N HIS A 53 1.25 5.92 -6.55
CA HIS A 53 0.35 4.97 -7.22
C HIS A 53 0.76 3.54 -6.86
N ALA A 54 -0.23 2.70 -6.58
CA ALA A 54 0.03 1.31 -6.27
C ALA A 54 0.68 0.64 -7.50
N ASN A 55 1.90 0.13 -7.35
CA ASN A 55 2.70 -0.41 -8.44
C ASN A 55 2.27 -1.84 -8.85
N LYS A 56 0.96 -2.11 -8.84
CA LYS A 56 0.41 -3.47 -8.85
C LYS A 56 0.44 -4.12 -10.24
N ARG A 57 0.68 -3.36 -11.32
CA ARG A 57 0.79 -3.90 -12.71
C ARG A 57 1.94 -3.33 -13.55
N GLY A 58 2.93 -2.68 -12.92
CA GLY A 58 4.02 -2.00 -13.64
C GLY A 58 3.60 -0.72 -14.34
N ASP A 59 2.39 -0.25 -14.06
CA ASP A 59 1.89 1.07 -14.45
C ASP A 59 2.25 2.02 -13.31
N ASN A 60 3.40 2.69 -13.43
CA ASN A 60 3.63 3.90 -12.64
C ASN A 60 2.76 4.95 -13.34
N GLY A 61 1.73 5.47 -12.66
CA GLY A 61 0.90 6.53 -13.24
C GLY A 61 1.78 7.59 -13.91
N ASP A 62 1.36 8.06 -15.08
CA ASP A 62 2.08 9.01 -15.93
C ASP A 62 2.15 10.43 -15.35
N HIS A 63 1.69 10.59 -14.11
CA HIS A 63 1.65 11.83 -13.38
C HIS A 63 1.98 11.63 -11.89
N ASP A 64 2.36 12.72 -11.23
CA ASP A 64 2.50 12.74 -9.78
C ASP A 64 1.13 12.56 -9.09
N PRO A 65 1.04 11.81 -7.98
CA PRO A 65 -0.20 11.63 -7.25
C PRO A 65 -0.78 12.95 -6.71
N GLU A 66 -2.07 13.16 -6.94
CA GLU A 66 -2.87 14.24 -6.34
C GLU A 66 -3.88 13.62 -5.34
N PRO A 67 -3.46 13.33 -4.09
CA PRO A 67 -4.28 12.60 -3.12
C PRO A 67 -5.45 13.44 -2.62
N VAL A 68 -6.64 12.85 -2.64
CA VAL A 68 -7.89 13.39 -2.09
C VAL A 68 -8.71 12.25 -1.45
N PRO A 69 -9.67 12.56 -0.56
CA PRO A 69 -10.63 11.57 -0.07
C PRO A 69 -11.41 10.92 -1.22
N VAL A 70 -11.74 9.63 -1.08
CA VAL A 70 -12.50 8.90 -2.12
C VAL A 70 -13.88 9.51 -2.37
N THR A 71 -14.47 10.15 -1.37
CA THR A 71 -15.76 10.83 -1.44
C THR A 71 -15.75 12.09 -2.33
N GLU A 72 -14.56 12.64 -2.61
CA GLU A 72 -14.40 13.77 -3.53
C GLU A 72 -14.15 13.33 -4.99
N ILE A 73 -13.97 12.03 -5.23
CA ILE A 73 -13.72 11.50 -6.56
C ILE A 73 -15.05 11.12 -7.23
N PRO A 74 -15.41 11.72 -8.38
CA PRO A 74 -16.53 11.24 -9.15
C PRO A 74 -16.18 9.87 -9.76
N ASP A 75 -17.01 8.86 -9.50
CA ASP A 75 -16.85 7.50 -10.04
C ASP A 75 -15.42 6.94 -9.80
N PRO A 76 -15.04 6.68 -8.53
CA PRO A 76 -13.71 6.19 -8.20
C PRO A 76 -13.49 4.77 -8.74
N ILE A 77 -12.28 4.49 -9.21
CA ILE A 77 -11.87 3.16 -9.65
C ILE A 77 -11.42 2.38 -8.42
N ILE A 78 -12.32 1.56 -7.90
CA ILE A 78 -12.06 0.73 -6.70
C ILE A 78 -11.60 -0.66 -7.15
N GLU A 79 -10.30 -0.89 -7.01
CA GLU A 79 -9.67 -2.17 -7.33
C GLU A 79 -9.64 -3.07 -6.10
N CYS A 80 -9.69 -4.38 -6.33
CA CYS A 80 -9.50 -5.38 -5.28
C CYS A 80 -8.09 -5.26 -4.70
N ASP A 81 -7.96 -5.07 -3.39
CA ASP A 81 -6.65 -4.88 -2.76
C ASP A 81 -5.79 -6.14 -2.79
N PHE A 82 -6.42 -7.30 -2.96
CA PHE A 82 -5.77 -8.60 -3.01
C PHE A 82 -5.23 -8.90 -4.41
N CYS A 83 -6.11 -9.00 -5.41
CA CYS A 83 -5.73 -9.43 -6.77
C CYS A 83 -5.68 -8.30 -7.80
N SER A 84 -5.97 -7.05 -7.41
CA SER A 84 -6.02 -5.90 -8.32
C SER A 84 -7.00 -6.05 -9.48
N ALA A 85 -8.08 -6.82 -9.29
CA ALA A 85 -9.21 -6.83 -10.22
C ALA A 85 -9.96 -5.48 -10.13
N PRO A 86 -10.41 -4.89 -11.25
CA PRO A 86 -10.98 -3.54 -11.27
C PRO A 86 -12.41 -3.43 -10.72
N ASP A 87 -13.02 -4.54 -10.34
CA ASP A 87 -14.42 -4.69 -9.96
C ASP A 87 -14.55 -5.13 -8.49
N ALA A 88 -13.97 -4.36 -7.57
CA ALA A 88 -14.21 -4.61 -6.15
C ALA A 88 -15.71 -4.47 -5.83
N ALA A 89 -16.29 -5.51 -5.25
CA ALA A 89 -17.71 -5.59 -4.93
C ALA A 89 -17.98 -5.43 -3.44
N TRP A 90 -16.97 -5.67 -2.61
CA TRP A 90 -17.07 -5.70 -1.15
C TRP A 90 -15.96 -4.89 -0.53
N ILE A 91 -16.20 -4.38 0.68
CA ILE A 91 -15.19 -3.73 1.51
C ILE A 91 -15.16 -4.42 2.87
N TYR A 92 -13.97 -4.86 3.26
CA TYR A 92 -13.70 -5.42 4.57
C TYR A 92 -13.07 -4.36 5.47
N ARG A 93 -13.27 -4.50 6.78
CA ARG A 93 -12.57 -3.70 7.79
C ARG A 93 -11.60 -4.58 8.56
N CYS A 94 -10.36 -4.13 8.72
CA CYS A 94 -9.36 -4.75 9.56
C CYS A 94 -8.54 -3.66 10.26
N ALA A 95 -7.63 -4.06 11.16
CA ALA A 95 -6.70 -3.09 11.75
C ALA A 95 -5.85 -2.45 10.64
N ASN A 96 -5.38 -1.22 10.87
CA ASN A 96 -4.48 -0.56 9.93
C ASN A 96 -3.19 -1.37 9.81
N GLN A 97 -2.87 -1.81 8.58
CA GLN A 97 -1.69 -2.64 8.32
C GLN A 97 -0.49 -1.76 7.99
N PHE A 98 0.67 -2.14 8.51
CA PHE A 98 1.92 -1.44 8.24
C PHE A 98 2.97 -2.41 7.67
N SER A 99 3.61 -2.02 6.57
CA SER A 99 4.74 -2.76 6.03
C SER A 99 6.00 -1.93 6.12
N GLU A 100 6.99 -2.44 6.83
CA GLU A 100 8.31 -1.81 6.94
C GLU A 100 9.22 -2.26 5.80
N HIS A 101 9.73 -1.30 5.04
CA HIS A 101 10.75 -1.52 4.03
C HIS A 101 12.10 -1.08 4.56
N ARG A 102 13.05 -2.03 4.60
CA ARG A 102 14.45 -1.76 4.93
C ARG A 102 15.27 -1.61 3.64
N ARG A 103 16.16 -0.61 3.61
CA ARG A 103 17.14 -0.47 2.53
C ARG A 103 18.46 -1.09 2.95
N VAL A 104 19.09 -1.81 2.03
CA VAL A 104 20.45 -2.31 2.22
C VAL A 104 21.42 -1.14 2.11
N THR A 105 22.17 -0.89 3.17
CA THR A 105 23.19 0.18 3.20
C THR A 105 24.56 -0.36 2.86
N THR A 106 24.88 -1.55 3.37
CA THR A 106 26.20 -2.15 3.20
C THR A 106 26.09 -3.65 2.96
N ARG A 107 26.91 -4.17 2.03
CA ARG A 107 27.15 -5.61 1.86
C ARG A 107 28.62 -5.90 2.09
N VAL A 108 28.92 -6.69 3.10
CA VAL A 108 30.28 -7.12 3.42
C VAL A 108 30.55 -8.44 2.68
N VAL A 109 31.57 -8.45 1.83
CA VAL A 109 32.06 -9.63 1.10
C VAL A 109 33.53 -9.86 1.46
N SER A 110 34.02 -11.11 1.34
CA SER A 110 35.45 -11.35 1.52
C SER A 110 36.23 -10.82 0.32
N VAL A 111 37.40 -10.21 0.57
CA VAL A 111 38.25 -9.65 -0.50
C VAL A 111 38.70 -10.74 -1.48
N SER A 112 38.98 -11.94 -0.98
CA SER A 112 39.37 -13.09 -1.81
C SER A 112 38.22 -13.56 -2.72
N ASP A 113 37.00 -13.67 -2.19
CA ASP A 113 35.81 -14.04 -2.99
C ASP A 113 35.49 -12.98 -4.04
N TYR A 114 35.63 -11.70 -3.68
CA TYR A 114 35.40 -10.60 -4.61
C TYR A 114 36.42 -10.58 -5.75
N ARG A 115 37.70 -10.81 -5.46
CA ARG A 115 38.74 -10.87 -6.51
C ARG A 115 38.56 -12.06 -7.45
N SER A 116 38.21 -13.22 -6.91
CA SER A 116 38.10 -14.46 -7.71
C SER A 116 36.78 -14.61 -8.43
N ARG A 117 35.69 -14.08 -7.87
CA ARG A 117 34.32 -14.34 -8.35
C ARG A 117 33.44 -13.10 -8.29
N HIS A 118 34.00 -11.90 -8.34
CA HIS A 118 33.33 -10.57 -8.30
C HIS A 118 31.79 -10.58 -8.31
N ALA A 119 31.15 -10.92 -9.43
CA ALA A 119 29.68 -10.92 -9.59
C ALA A 119 28.92 -11.98 -8.74
N ALA A 120 29.61 -13.04 -8.32
CA ALA A 120 29.13 -14.14 -7.48
C ALA A 120 29.80 -14.18 -6.10
N ALA A 121 30.46 -13.10 -5.67
CA ALA A 121 31.06 -13.01 -4.35
C ALA A 121 30.01 -13.22 -3.24
N ARG A 122 30.30 -14.14 -2.32
CA ARG A 122 29.34 -14.48 -1.25
C ARG A 122 29.27 -13.36 -0.21
N VAL A 123 28.07 -12.83 0.01
CA VAL A 123 27.81 -11.82 1.04
C VAL A 123 27.88 -12.48 2.42
N ARG A 124 28.74 -11.96 3.29
CA ARG A 124 28.94 -12.42 4.67
C ARG A 124 28.01 -11.72 5.64
N ARG A 125 27.78 -10.42 5.42
CA ARG A 125 26.90 -9.59 6.24
C ARG A 125 26.21 -8.56 5.36
N THR A 126 24.94 -8.31 5.65
CA THR A 126 24.16 -7.24 5.02
C THR A 126 23.69 -6.32 6.12
N ASP A 127 24.12 -5.06 6.09
CA ASP A 127 23.57 -4.03 6.96
C ASP A 127 22.37 -3.39 6.28
N THR A 128 21.33 -3.16 7.07
CA THR A 128 20.08 -2.57 6.60
C THR A 128 19.59 -1.53 7.58
N GLU A 129 19.02 -0.45 7.04
CA GLU A 129 18.35 0.57 7.84
C GLU A 129 16.90 0.74 7.41
N HIS A 130 16.10 1.37 8.27
CA HIS A 130 14.72 1.68 7.94
C HIS A 130 14.68 2.67 6.78
N ALA A 131 13.94 2.33 5.73
CA ALA A 131 13.78 3.23 4.59
C ALA A 131 12.41 3.91 4.65
N VAL A 132 11.36 3.11 4.64
CA VAL A 132 9.98 3.57 4.51
C VAL A 132 9.03 2.61 5.22
N THR A 133 8.05 3.15 5.94
CA THR A 133 6.85 2.43 6.37
C THR A 133 5.72 2.72 5.40
N GLN A 134 5.08 1.69 4.87
CA GLN A 134 3.86 1.80 4.08
C GLN A 134 2.65 1.53 4.98
N ALA A 135 1.67 2.43 4.97
CA ALA A 135 0.38 2.23 5.60
C ALA A 135 -0.65 1.81 4.54
N TRP A 136 -1.44 0.78 4.84
CA TRP A 136 -2.42 0.22 3.88
C TRP A 136 -3.86 0.65 4.15
N GLY A 137 -4.15 1.20 5.35
CA GLY A 137 -5.49 1.58 5.77
C GLY A 137 -6.29 0.42 6.36
N GLU A 138 -7.43 0.76 6.95
CA GLU A 138 -8.33 -0.18 7.63
C GLU A 138 -9.35 -0.82 6.70
N ARG A 139 -9.55 -0.27 5.50
CA ARG A 139 -10.58 -0.69 4.56
C ARG A 139 -9.98 -1.37 3.34
N TRP A 140 -10.36 -2.63 3.13
CA TRP A 140 -9.81 -3.50 2.10
C TRP A 140 -10.90 -3.91 1.10
N PRO A 141 -11.02 -3.22 -0.05
CA PRO A 141 -11.85 -3.65 -1.16
C PRO A 141 -11.48 -5.04 -1.69
N ALA A 142 -12.49 -5.86 -1.98
CA ALA A 142 -12.34 -7.20 -2.54
C ALA A 142 -13.33 -7.43 -3.68
N CYS A 143 -12.87 -8.06 -4.76
CA CYS A 143 -13.75 -8.59 -5.79
C CYS A 143 -14.46 -9.86 -5.27
N HIS A 144 -15.52 -10.30 -5.95
CA HIS A 144 -16.30 -11.48 -5.56
C HIS A 144 -15.42 -12.71 -5.25
N GLY A 145 -14.51 -13.08 -6.15
CA GLY A 145 -13.69 -14.27 -5.95
C GLY A 145 -12.66 -14.18 -4.82
N CYS A 146 -12.25 -12.98 -4.42
CA CYS A 146 -11.42 -12.81 -3.23
C CYS A 146 -12.28 -12.79 -1.95
N ALA A 147 -13.46 -12.16 -2.02
CA ALA A 147 -14.41 -12.16 -0.91
C ALA A 147 -14.84 -13.57 -0.52
N ASP A 148 -15.13 -14.45 -1.47
CA ASP A 148 -15.51 -15.84 -1.20
C ASP A 148 -14.42 -16.59 -0.39
N LEU A 149 -13.14 -16.34 -0.70
CA LEU A 149 -12.00 -16.93 -0.01
C LEU A 149 -11.80 -16.32 1.39
N ILE A 150 -12.05 -15.01 1.54
CA ILE A 150 -12.01 -14.32 2.84
C ILE A 150 -13.10 -14.86 3.78
N GLU A 151 -14.34 -15.00 3.29
CA GLU A 151 -15.43 -15.57 4.09
C GLU A 151 -15.17 -17.03 4.48
N ALA A 152 -14.63 -17.82 3.55
CA ALA A 152 -14.23 -19.19 3.82
C ALA A 152 -13.00 -19.31 4.74
N ARG A 153 -12.38 -18.17 5.12
CA ARG A 153 -11.12 -18.09 5.86
C ARG A 153 -9.99 -18.89 5.18
N ASP A 154 -10.02 -18.99 3.85
CA ASP A 154 -9.03 -19.70 3.05
C ASP A 154 -7.85 -18.78 2.63
N LEU A 155 -6.93 -18.58 3.57
CA LEU A 155 -5.72 -17.78 3.37
C LEU A 155 -4.87 -18.32 2.19
N TYR A 156 -4.67 -19.63 2.11
CA TYR A 156 -3.80 -20.22 1.10
C TYR A 156 -4.42 -20.19 -0.29
N GLY A 157 -5.74 -20.41 -0.40
CA GLY A 157 -6.49 -20.21 -1.64
C GLY A 157 -6.43 -18.76 -2.11
N LEU A 158 -6.55 -17.79 -1.19
CA LEU A 158 -6.40 -16.37 -1.50
C LEU A 158 -5.01 -16.04 -2.04
N ILE A 159 -3.94 -16.48 -1.35
CA ILE A 159 -2.56 -16.28 -1.80
C ILE A 159 -2.34 -16.91 -3.17
N ARG A 160 -2.84 -18.13 -3.40
CA ARG A 160 -2.73 -18.81 -4.70
C ARG A 160 -3.40 -17.98 -5.80
N ARG A 161 -4.64 -17.55 -5.58
CA ARG A 161 -5.39 -16.73 -6.54
C ARG A 161 -4.66 -15.42 -6.87
N VAL A 162 -4.10 -14.75 -5.86
CA VAL A 162 -3.34 -13.52 -6.07
C VAL A 162 -2.07 -13.80 -6.88
N VAL A 163 -1.32 -14.84 -6.53
CA VAL A 163 -0.12 -15.25 -7.26
C VAL A 163 -0.43 -15.56 -8.73
N ASP A 164 -1.54 -16.24 -9.01
CA ASP A 164 -1.95 -16.59 -10.37
C ASP A 164 -2.33 -15.33 -11.20
N ALA A 165 -2.72 -14.24 -10.54
CA ALA A 165 -3.00 -12.95 -11.17
C ALA A 165 -1.75 -12.05 -11.35
N LEU A 166 -0.62 -12.39 -10.72
CA LEU A 166 0.59 -11.55 -10.78
C LEU A 166 1.34 -11.69 -12.11
N PRO A 167 2.01 -10.63 -12.58
CA PRO A 167 2.86 -10.69 -13.76
C PRO A 167 3.96 -11.77 -13.65
N ALA A 168 4.28 -12.43 -14.78
CA ALA A 168 5.27 -13.51 -14.84
C ALA A 168 6.65 -13.16 -14.25
N LYS A 169 7.04 -11.88 -14.27
CA LYS A 169 8.29 -11.38 -13.68
C LYS A 169 8.35 -11.56 -12.15
N LEU A 170 7.20 -11.61 -11.48
CA LEU A 170 7.09 -11.77 -10.02
C LEU A 170 6.87 -13.24 -9.61
N THR A 171 6.48 -14.11 -10.54
CA THR A 171 6.07 -15.49 -10.25
C THR A 171 7.10 -16.55 -10.67
N ARG A 172 8.33 -16.15 -11.03
CA ARG A 172 9.41 -17.07 -11.44
C ARG A 172 10.46 -17.31 -10.36
N GLY A 173 10.81 -18.58 -10.15
CA GLY A 173 11.94 -19.00 -9.33
C GLY A 173 11.91 -18.45 -7.90
N LYS A 174 13.02 -17.87 -7.44
CA LYS A 174 13.15 -17.32 -6.08
C LYS A 174 12.20 -16.14 -5.79
N HIS A 175 11.73 -15.43 -6.82
CA HIS A 175 10.77 -14.34 -6.64
C HIS A 175 9.43 -14.84 -6.15
N LEU A 176 8.96 -16.00 -6.65
CA LEU A 176 7.69 -16.57 -6.22
C LEU A 176 7.68 -16.93 -4.74
N VAL A 177 8.76 -17.52 -4.24
CA VAL A 177 8.90 -17.89 -2.83
C VAL A 177 8.84 -16.63 -1.95
N ARG A 178 9.57 -15.58 -2.34
CA ARG A 178 9.55 -14.30 -1.63
C ARG A 178 8.16 -13.67 -1.63
N VAL A 179 7.53 -13.56 -2.81
CA VAL A 179 6.18 -12.99 -2.97
C VAL A 179 5.15 -13.74 -2.14
N ARG A 180 5.19 -15.08 -2.12
CA ARG A 180 4.30 -15.88 -1.25
C ARG A 180 4.52 -15.59 0.23
N GLY A 181 5.77 -15.44 0.66
CA GLY A 181 6.09 -15.08 2.05
C GLY A 181 5.58 -13.69 2.43
N GLU A 182 5.76 -12.70 1.55
CA GLU A 182 5.24 -11.34 1.72
C GLU A 182 3.70 -11.33 1.79
N LEU A 183 3.04 -11.99 0.84
CA LEU A 183 1.57 -12.11 0.82
C LEU A 183 1.05 -12.84 2.06
N HIS A 184 1.71 -13.90 2.51
CA HIS A 184 1.33 -14.61 3.72
C HIS A 184 1.40 -13.69 4.94
N ALA A 185 2.51 -12.99 5.13
CA ALA A 185 2.68 -12.08 6.27
C ALA A 185 1.61 -10.99 6.31
N THR A 186 1.33 -10.35 5.16
CA THR A 186 0.30 -9.31 5.08
C THR A 186 -1.11 -9.87 5.27
N TYR A 187 -1.46 -10.96 4.58
CA TYR A 187 -2.84 -11.46 4.62
C TYR A 187 -3.18 -12.20 5.92
N SER A 188 -2.21 -12.80 6.61
CA SER A 188 -2.47 -13.36 7.94
C SER A 188 -2.90 -12.26 8.91
N GLU A 189 -2.23 -11.11 8.90
CA GLU A 189 -2.56 -10.00 9.80
C GLU A 189 -3.93 -9.36 9.45
N VAL A 190 -4.27 -9.28 8.17
CA VAL A 190 -5.62 -8.90 7.72
C VAL A 190 -6.69 -9.86 8.27
N PHE A 191 -6.44 -11.17 8.19
CA PHE A 191 -7.40 -12.18 8.65
C PHE A 191 -7.55 -12.20 10.17
N ASP A 192 -6.44 -12.00 10.89
CA ASP A 192 -6.39 -11.96 12.36
C ASP A 192 -7.14 -10.75 12.92
N THR A 193 -7.17 -9.65 12.18
CA THR A 193 -7.78 -8.38 12.60
C THR A 193 -9.10 -8.06 11.87
N LEU A 194 -9.64 -9.01 11.11
CA LEU A 194 -10.84 -8.83 10.31
C LEU A 194 -12.07 -8.60 11.20
N ALA A 195 -12.70 -7.43 11.05
CA ALA A 195 -13.98 -7.14 11.68
C ALA A 195 -15.09 -8.01 11.08
N PRO A 196 -16.13 -8.38 11.86
CA PRO A 196 -17.25 -9.14 11.35
C PRO A 196 -18.01 -8.40 10.23
N GLY A 197 -18.39 -9.15 9.19
CA GLY A 197 -19.20 -8.66 8.08
C GLY A 197 -18.39 -7.88 7.03
N ARG A 198 -19.12 -7.39 6.02
CA ARG A 198 -18.57 -6.63 4.90
C ARG A 198 -19.56 -5.59 4.41
N GLY A 199 -19.06 -4.47 3.91
CA GLY A 199 -19.86 -3.50 3.18
C GLY A 199 -19.97 -3.87 1.70
N ARG A 200 -21.12 -3.62 1.08
CA ARG A 200 -21.29 -3.78 -0.38
C ARG A 200 -20.95 -2.47 -1.09
N ILE A 201 -20.01 -2.51 -2.01
CA ILE A 201 -19.68 -1.36 -2.87
C ILE A 201 -20.77 -1.24 -3.94
N ILE A 202 -21.37 -0.06 -4.04
CA ILE A 202 -22.34 0.29 -5.08
C ILE A 202 -22.07 1.70 -5.61
N PRO A 203 -22.57 2.07 -6.80
CA PRO A 203 -22.46 3.43 -7.32
C PRO A 203 -22.93 4.46 -6.29
N GLY A 204 -22.15 5.53 -6.10
CA GLY A 204 -22.42 6.57 -5.09
C GLY A 204 -21.99 6.22 -3.65
N HIS A 205 -21.69 4.95 -3.35
CA HIS A 205 -21.23 4.51 -2.03
C HIS A 205 -19.89 3.76 -2.12
N PRO A 206 -18.79 4.46 -2.43
CA PRO A 206 -17.47 3.84 -2.62
C PRO A 206 -16.89 3.23 -1.34
N LEU A 207 -17.36 3.67 -0.17
CA LEU A 207 -16.99 3.12 1.14
C LEU A 207 -17.87 1.95 1.58
N GLY A 208 -18.76 1.50 0.71
CA GLY A 208 -19.68 0.39 0.90
C GLY A 208 -20.85 0.68 1.85
N ILE A 209 -21.98 0.02 1.61
CA ILE A 209 -23.13 0.00 2.51
C ILE A 209 -23.03 -1.26 3.39
N TRP A 210 -23.10 -1.07 4.70
CA TRP A 210 -22.95 -2.14 5.67
C TRP A 210 -24.32 -2.65 6.10
N PRO A 211 -24.62 -3.95 6.00
CA PRO A 211 -25.88 -4.48 6.48
C PRO A 211 -25.97 -4.27 8.00
N GLY A 212 -26.96 -3.48 8.45
CA GLY A 212 -27.22 -3.19 9.86
C GLY A 212 -26.95 -1.75 10.32
N THR A 213 -26.47 -0.84 9.47
CA THR A 213 -26.33 0.59 9.83
C THR A 213 -27.56 1.46 9.54
N GLU A 214 -28.64 0.87 9.02
CA GLU A 214 -29.94 1.53 8.87
C GLU A 214 -30.89 1.03 9.96
N THR A 215 -30.84 1.63 11.15
CA THR A 215 -31.99 1.77 12.07
C THR A 215 -31.61 2.68 13.24
N THR A 216 -31.59 3.98 12.97
CA THR A 216 -31.95 4.98 13.98
C THR A 216 -32.53 6.18 13.25
N SER A 217 -33.85 6.14 13.11
CA SER A 217 -34.69 7.31 12.87
C SER A 217 -34.59 8.31 14.01
#